data_AF-N6WPQ2-F1
#
_entry.id   AF-N6WPQ2-F1
#
_cell.length_a   1.000
_cell.length_b   1.000
_cell.length_c   1.000
_cell.angle_alpha   90.00
_cell.angle_beta   90.00
_cell.angle_gamma   90.00
#
_symmetry.space_group_name_H-M   'P 1'
#
loop_
_entity.id
_entity.type
_entity.pdbx_description
1 polymer ?
#
loop_
_entity_poly.entity_id
_entity_poly.type
_entity_poly.pdbx_seq_one_letter_code
_entity_poly.pdbx_strand_id
1 'polypeptide(L)' 'MDDPKTVVKKEPRKSLVILFLAAIFTIVIGVIALFAPGAENTDMADNVGWIMIAIGIACLGLYVYGRRERPKVPPK' A
#
# COMPACT_ATOMS: atom_id res chain seq x y z
N MET A 1 -22.06 21.39 -9.21
CA MET A 1 -21.38 20.82 -8.04
C MET A 1 -22.04 19.48 -7.76
N ASP A 2 -21.32 18.37 -7.98
CA ASP A 2 -21.83 17.04 -7.64
C ASP A 2 -22.11 16.94 -6.13
N ASP A 3 -23.23 16.30 -5.78
CA ASP A 3 -23.74 16.21 -4.41
C ASP A 3 -22.66 15.67 -3.44
N PRO A 4 -22.37 16.36 -2.32
CA PRO A 4 -21.28 16.01 -1.41
C PRO A 4 -21.37 14.57 -0.88
N LYS A 5 -22.58 13.99 -0.84
CA LYS A 5 -22.77 12.60 -0.41
C LYS A 5 -22.34 11.57 -1.46
N THR A 6 -22.26 11.95 -2.73
CA THR A 6 -21.87 11.06 -3.84
C THR A 6 -20.36 11.04 -4.07
N VAL A 7 -19.65 12.15 -3.81
CA VAL A 7 -18.18 12.23 -3.90
C VAL A 7 -17.51 11.40 -2.80
N VAL A 8 -17.98 11.49 -1.55
CA VAL A 8 -17.45 10.74 -0.40
C VAL A 8 -17.62 9.22 -0.55
N LYS A 9 -18.59 8.75 -1.33
CA LYS A 9 -18.78 7.30 -1.62
C LYS A 9 -17.90 6.78 -2.77
N LYS A 10 -17.43 7.67 -3.65
CA LYS A 10 -16.51 7.32 -4.76
C LYS A 10 -15.04 7.40 -4.33
N GLU A 11 -14.70 8.33 -3.44
CA GLU A 11 -13.35 8.53 -2.89
C GLU A 11 -12.70 7.30 -2.23
N PRO A 12 -13.38 6.50 -1.37
CA PRO A 12 -12.74 5.37 -0.69
C PRO A 12 -12.27 4.27 -1.65
N ARG A 13 -12.86 4.17 -2.85
CA ARG A 13 -12.37 3.21 -3.87
C ARG A 13 -11.07 3.68 -4.50
N LYS A 14 -10.89 4.99 -4.69
CA LYS A 14 -9.65 5.57 -5.23
C LYS A 14 -8.52 5.47 -4.21
N SER A 15 -8.80 5.69 -2.92
CA SER A 15 -7.77 5.57 -1.87
C SER A 15 -7.25 4.14 -1.70
N LEU A 16 -8.10 3.12 -1.80
CA LEU A 16 -7.67 1.72 -1.75
C LEU A 16 -6.76 1.33 -2.93
N VAL A 17 -7.02 1.84 -4.13
CA VAL A 17 -6.14 1.61 -5.29
C VAL A 17 -4.78 2.28 -5.10
N ILE A 18 -4.76 3.50 -4.55
CA ILE A 18 -3.51 4.20 -4.22
C ILE A 18 -2.73 3.44 -3.16
N LEU A 19 -3.39 2.92 -2.12
CA LEU A 19 -2.74 2.10 -1.09
C LEU A 19 -2.11 0.83 -1.67
N PHE A 20 -2.77 0.18 -2.61
CA PHE A 20 -2.24 -0.99 -3.31
C PHE A 20 -1.01 -0.66 -4.16
N LEU A 21 -1.07 0.42 -4.93
CA LEU A 21 0.07 0.88 -5.75
C LEU A 21 1.26 1.30 -4.89
N ALA A 22 0.99 2.02 -3.79
CA ALA A 22 2.02 2.41 -2.83
C ALA A 22 2.67 1.17 -2.19
N ALA A 23 1.87 0.17 -1.79
CA ALA A 23 2.40 -1.06 -1.21
C ALA A 23 3.35 -1.80 -2.17
N ILE A 24 2.96 -1.95 -3.44
CA ILE A 24 3.81 -2.57 -4.47
C ILE A 24 5.10 -1.76 -4.65
N PHE A 25 4.98 -0.44 -4.77
CA PHE A 25 6.14 0.44 -4.95
C PHE A 25 7.15 0.29 -3.81
N THR A 26 6.69 0.27 -2.55
CA THR A 26 7.57 0.10 -1.39
C THR A 26 8.25 -1.27 -1.37
N ILE A 27 7.55 -2.34 -1.75
CA ILE A 27 8.13 -3.69 -1.87
C ILE A 27 9.21 -3.71 -2.96
N VAL A 28 8.93 -3.14 -4.13
CA VAL A 28 9.88 -3.11 -5.25
C VAL A 28 11.15 -2.35 -4.84
N ILE A 29 11.02 -1.20 -4.17
CA ILE A 29 12.20 -0.46 -3.69
C ILE A 29 12.96 -1.25 -2.63
N GLY A 30 12.27 -1.88 -1.67
CA GLY A 30 12.91 -2.70 -0.65
C GLY A 30 13.71 -3.85 -1.26
N VAL A 31 13.16 -4.52 -2.28
CA VAL A 31 13.88 -5.56 -3.03
C VAL A 31 15.09 -4.97 -3.76
N ILE A 32 14.96 -3.84 -4.45
CA ILE A 32 16.09 -3.19 -5.12
C ILE A 32 17.20 -2.83 -4.12
N ALA A 33 16.84 -2.37 -2.92
CA ALA A 33 17.80 -2.03 -1.87
C ALA A 33 18.59 -3.27 -1.39
N LEU A 34 17.96 -4.44 -1.30
CA LEU A 34 18.63 -5.69 -0.94
C LEU A 34 19.60 -6.19 -2.03
N PHE A 35 19.26 -5.99 -3.31
CA PHE A 35 20.10 -6.39 -4.44
C PHE A 35 21.06 -5.28 -4.92
N ALA A 36 21.11 -4.14 -4.23
CA ALA A 36 21.96 -3.03 -4.62
C ALA A 36 23.44 -3.39 -4.42
N PRO A 37 24.31 -3.05 -5.39
CA PRO A 37 25.75 -3.29 -5.24
C PRO A 37 26.28 -2.50 -4.04
N GLY A 38 26.85 -3.23 -3.07
CA GLY A 38 27.31 -2.67 -1.80
C GLY A 38 26.41 -2.99 -0.60
N ALA A 39 25.24 -3.61 -0.80
CA ALA A 39 24.35 -4.00 0.30
C ALA A 39 25.02 -4.95 1.31
N GLU A 40 25.91 -5.83 0.83
CA GLU A 40 26.69 -6.76 1.66
C GLU A 40 27.74 -6.07 2.55
N ASN A 41 28.13 -4.84 2.22
CA ASN A 41 29.17 -4.09 2.93
C ASN A 41 28.59 -3.14 3.99
N THR A 42 27.27 -2.98 4.03
CA THR A 42 26.58 -2.07 4.94
C THR A 42 25.36 -2.74 5.55
N ASP A 43 25.41 -3.06 6.84
CA ASP A 43 24.24 -3.55 7.62
C ASP A 43 23.01 -2.66 7.47
N MET A 44 23.20 -1.40 7.12
CA MET A 44 22.12 -0.44 6.90
C MET A 44 21.27 -0.78 5.67
N ALA A 45 21.87 -1.29 4.58
CA ALA A 45 21.14 -1.59 3.35
C ALA A 45 20.24 -2.82 3.50
N ASP A 46 20.76 -3.86 4.14
CA ASP A 46 19.99 -5.10 4.40
C ASP A 46 18.80 -4.82 5.33
N ASN A 47 19.04 -4.14 6.46
CA ASN A 47 17.98 -3.78 7.40
C ASN A 47 16.91 -2.87 6.79
N VAL A 48 17.30 -1.87 5.99
CA VAL A 48 16.35 -0.98 5.32
C VAL A 48 15.49 -1.72 4.30
N GLY A 49 16.09 -2.62 3.50
CA GLY A 49 15.37 -3.42 2.51
C GLY A 49 14.28 -4.28 3.16
N TRP A 50 14.62 -4.98 4.24
CA TRP A 50 13.67 -5.79 5.00
C TRP A 50 12.55 -4.96 5.65
N ILE A 51 12.86 -3.79 6.21
CA ILE A 51 11.85 -2.89 6.79
C ILE A 51 10.88 -2.38 5.71
N MET A 52 11.39 -1.96 4.55
CA MET A 52 10.54 -1.49 3.44
C MET A 52 9.61 -2.58 2.92
N ILE A 53 10.11 -3.83 2.82
CA ILE A 53 9.30 -4.98 2.44
C ILE A 53 8.21 -5.25 3.50
N ALA A 54 8.56 -5.24 4.79
CA ALA A 54 7.59 -5.45 5.88
C ALA A 54 6.48 -4.40 5.88
N ILE A 55 6.82 -3.12 5.67
CA ILE A 55 5.83 -2.03 5.55
C ILE A 55 4.94 -2.24 4.32
N GLY A 56 5.51 -2.63 3.18
CA GLY A 56 4.74 -2.93 1.98
C GLY A 56 3.74 -4.08 2.17
N ILE A 57 4.16 -5.15 2.88
CA ILE A 57 3.28 -6.27 3.24
C ILE A 57 2.16 -5.80 4.19
N ALA A 58 2.47 -4.95 5.17
CA ALA A 58 1.46 -4.38 6.07
C ALA A 58 0.41 -3.54 5.31
N CYS A 59 0.85 -2.71 4.36
CA CYS A 59 -0.06 -1.94 3.48
C CYS A 59 -0.93 -2.85 2.61
N LEU A 60 -0.41 -3.98 2.10
CA LEU A 60 -1.21 -5.00 1.42
C LEU A 60 -2.26 -5.61 2.36
N GLY A 61 -1.90 -5.87 3.62
CA GLY A 61 -2.83 -6.33 4.64
C GLY A 61 -4.00 -5.36 4.84
N LEU A 62 -3.70 -4.07 4.98
CA LEU A 62 -4.71 -3.00 5.08
C LEU A 62 -5.56 -2.88 3.82
N TYR A 63 -4.95 -3.03 2.64
CA TYR A 63 -5.69 -3.08 1.37
C TYR A 63 -6.68 -4.25 1.35
N VAL A 64 -6.24 -5.46 1.73
CA VAL A 64 -7.11 -6.64 1.77
C VAL A 64 -8.23 -6.47 2.79
N TYR A 65 -7.90 -5.92 3.96
CA TYR A 65 -8.88 -5.62 5.01
C TYR A 65 -9.93 -4.60 4.51
N GLY A 66 -9.51 -3.44 4.01
CA GLY A 66 -10.41 -2.41 3.49
C GLY A 66 -11.17 -2.83 2.23
N ARG A 67 -10.63 -3.76 1.43
CA ARG A 67 -11.35 -4.35 0.29
C ARG A 67 -12.45 -5.34 0.73
N ARG A 68 -12.27 -6.00 1.88
CA ARG A 68 -13.27 -6.89 2.50
C ARG A 68 -14.38 -6.10 3.18
N GLU A 69 -14.07 -4.94 3.75
CA GLU A 69 -15.06 -3.95 4.18
C GLU A 69 -15.72 -3.27 2.98
N ARG A 70 -16.48 -4.03 2.18
CA ARG A 70 -17.41 -3.40 1.21
C ARG A 70 -18.41 -2.58 2.02
N PRO A 71 -18.59 -1.27 1.74
CA PRO A 71 -19.67 -0.51 2.35
C PRO A 71 -20.96 -1.25 2.03
N LYS A 72 -21.75 -1.62 3.06
CA LYS A 72 -23.12 -2.09 2.88
C LYS A 72 -23.79 -1.11 1.93
N VAL A 73 -24.06 -1.55 0.71
CA VAL A 73 -24.84 -0.77 -0.25
C VAL A 73 -26.16 -0.47 0.48
N PRO A 74 -26.50 0.78 0.81
CA PRO A 74 -27.79 1.04 1.42
C PRO A 74 -28.85 0.53 0.44
N PRO A 75 -29.86 -0.23 0.91
CA PRO A 75 -30.90 -0.75 0.05
C PRO A 75 -31.57 0.41 -0.70
N LYS A 76 -31.87 0.17 -1.99
CA LYS A 76 -32.59 1.08 -2.88
C LYS A 76 -33.97 1.42 -2.32
#